data_AF-A0A945QP69-F1
#
_entry.id   AF-A0A945QP69-F1
#
_cell.length_a   1.000
_cell.length_b   1.000
_cell.length_c   1.000
_cell.angle_alpha   90.00
_cell.angle_beta   90.00
_cell.angle_gamma   90.00
#
_symmetry.space_group_name_H-M   'P 1'
#
loop_
_entity.id
_entity.type
_entity.pdbx_description
1 polymer ?
#
loop_
_entity_poly.entity_id
_entity_poly.type
_entity_poly.pdbx_seq_one_letter_code
_entity_poly.pdbx_strand_id
1 'polypeptide(L)'
;ESFKTIADYYQTEENHFSMVTFRLENTLSIFGGVTRGLCTIIDEKLNTVVETSNLEKNNNGVSSDNGELLKGDEPVSMNMWGFTPILFDYLEEKFINFLKEEGSELKSEYLIPSVINDLIQAGDESVHILNSSESWFGVTYKEDKPYVVGEIQKLIEKGVYPKKLFG
;
A
#
# COMPACT_ATOMS: atom_id res chain seq x y z
N GLU A 1 -5.26 9.78 -8.53
CA GLU A 1 -6.10 8.92 -9.39
C GLU A 1 -6.61 7.67 -8.66
N SER A 2 -5.81 7.05 -7.81
CA SER A 2 -6.06 5.74 -7.20
C SER A 2 -7.43 5.54 -6.52
N PHE A 3 -7.96 6.55 -5.82
CA PHE A 3 -9.31 6.46 -5.24
C PHE A 3 -10.39 6.32 -6.30
N LYS A 4 -10.28 7.10 -7.39
CA LYS A 4 -11.20 6.99 -8.52
C LYS A 4 -11.08 5.60 -9.17
N THR A 5 -9.87 5.08 -9.31
CA THR A 5 -9.63 3.76 -9.90
C THR A 5 -10.34 2.64 -9.12
N ILE A 6 -10.28 2.67 -7.78
CA ILE A 6 -11.06 1.74 -6.94
C ILE A 6 -12.56 2.00 -7.06
N ALA A 7 -12.99 3.27 -7.01
CA ALA A 7 -14.41 3.61 -7.10
C ALA A 7 -15.03 3.15 -8.43
N ASP A 8 -14.32 3.34 -9.55
CA ASP A 8 -14.73 2.93 -10.89
C ASP A 8 -14.77 1.39 -10.98
N TYR A 9 -13.82 0.68 -10.35
CA TYR A 9 -13.84 -0.79 -10.25
C TYR A 9 -15.13 -1.29 -9.58
N TYR A 10 -15.48 -0.76 -8.40
CA TYR A 10 -16.69 -1.17 -7.67
C TYR A 10 -18.01 -0.72 -8.30
N GLN A 11 -18.00 0.17 -9.30
CA GLN A 11 -19.18 0.47 -10.11
C GLN A 11 -19.46 -0.60 -11.17
N THR A 12 -18.49 -1.47 -11.45
CA THR A 12 -18.57 -2.44 -12.56
C THR A 12 -18.39 -3.89 -12.12
N GLU A 13 -17.62 -4.13 -11.07
CA GLU A 13 -17.22 -5.45 -10.56
C GLU A 13 -17.51 -5.52 -9.04
N GLU A 14 -18.76 -5.79 -8.67
CA GLU A 14 -19.26 -5.50 -7.31
C GLU A 14 -18.81 -6.46 -6.19
N ASN A 15 -18.04 -7.52 -6.48
CA ASN A 15 -17.93 -8.65 -5.54
C ASN A 15 -16.51 -9.12 -5.19
N HIS A 16 -15.45 -8.49 -5.69
CA HIS A 16 -14.09 -8.92 -5.41
C HIS A 16 -13.27 -7.85 -4.71
N PHE A 17 -12.39 -8.27 -3.81
CA PHE A 17 -11.40 -7.37 -3.24
C PHE A 17 -10.48 -6.83 -4.33
N SER A 18 -10.00 -5.61 -4.13
CA SER A 18 -9.08 -4.94 -5.03
C SER A 18 -8.01 -4.18 -4.27
N MET A 19 -6.84 -4.00 -4.86
CA MET A 19 -5.80 -3.14 -4.32
C MET A 19 -5.15 -2.31 -5.42
N VAL A 20 -4.86 -1.04 -5.13
CA VAL A 20 -4.01 -0.24 -6.00
C VAL A 20 -2.55 -0.46 -5.66
N THR A 21 -1.77 -0.90 -6.64
CA THR A 21 -0.32 -1.04 -6.54
C THR A 21 0.39 0.17 -7.12
N PHE A 22 1.54 0.47 -6.52
CA PHE A 22 2.46 1.49 -7.00
C PHE A 22 3.82 0.84 -7.29
N ARG A 23 4.65 1.48 -8.10
CA ARG A 23 6.04 1.05 -8.27
C ARG A 23 6.88 1.50 -7.07
N LEU A 24 7.68 0.60 -6.52
CA LEU A 24 8.52 0.87 -5.35
C LEU A 24 9.33 2.17 -5.50
N GLU A 25 10.00 2.38 -6.63
CA GLU A 25 10.82 3.56 -6.92
C GLU A 25 10.09 4.90 -6.77
N ASN A 26 8.77 4.89 -6.97
CA ASN A 26 7.89 6.05 -6.89
C ASN A 26 7.36 6.33 -5.49
N THR A 27 7.83 5.57 -4.48
CA THR A 27 7.33 5.65 -3.10
C THR A 27 8.44 5.89 -2.09
N LEU A 28 9.71 5.95 -2.51
CA LEU A 28 10.86 6.07 -1.61
C LEU A 28 11.04 7.51 -1.11
N SER A 29 11.61 7.66 0.09
CA SER A 29 12.14 8.94 0.58
C SER A 29 13.64 9.04 0.29
N ILE A 30 14.13 10.26 0.12
CA ILE A 30 15.57 10.55 0.01
C ILE A 30 16.23 10.76 1.38
N PHE A 31 15.45 10.82 2.46
CA PHE A 31 15.94 11.12 3.81
C PHE A 31 16.13 9.86 4.68
N GLY A 32 15.77 8.68 4.18
CA GLY A 32 16.00 7.39 4.85
C GLY A 32 15.03 6.32 4.40
N GLY A 33 15.14 5.15 5.03
CA GLY A 33 14.36 3.96 4.73
C GLY A 33 12.87 4.07 5.03
N VAL A 34 12.09 3.45 4.16
CA VAL A 34 10.63 3.41 4.28
C VAL A 34 10.13 1.98 4.44
N THR A 35 8.96 1.79 5.05
CA THR A 35 8.30 0.47 5.12
C THR A 35 7.19 0.39 4.08
N ARG A 36 7.16 -0.68 3.27
CA ARG A 36 6.15 -0.91 2.22
C ARG A 36 5.71 -2.35 2.21
N GLY A 37 4.46 -2.60 1.79
CA GLY A 37 3.99 -3.96 1.51
C GLY A 37 4.48 -4.42 0.15
N LEU A 38 5.58 -5.15 0.08
CA LEU A 38 6.11 -5.71 -1.17
C LEU A 38 5.15 -6.78 -1.69
N CYS A 39 4.73 -6.65 -2.95
CA CYS A 39 3.70 -7.51 -3.53
C CYS A 39 4.31 -8.49 -4.53
N THR A 40 3.75 -9.70 -4.58
CA THR A 40 3.88 -10.58 -5.76
C THR A 40 2.53 -10.67 -6.45
N ILE A 41 2.55 -10.63 -7.79
CA ILE A 41 1.35 -10.60 -8.61
C ILE A 41 1.39 -11.79 -9.56
N ILE A 42 0.29 -12.54 -9.65
CA ILE A 42 0.09 -13.64 -10.60
C ILE A 42 -1.27 -13.44 -11.24
N ASP A 43 -1.33 -13.48 -12.58
CA ASP A 43 -2.58 -13.35 -13.35
C ASP A 43 -3.44 -12.14 -12.92
N GLU A 44 -2.80 -10.97 -12.81
CA GLU A 44 -3.44 -9.69 -12.41
C GLU A 44 -4.05 -9.69 -10.99
N LYS A 45 -3.72 -10.69 -10.17
CA LYS A 45 -4.17 -10.81 -8.78
C LYS A 45 -3.00 -10.76 -7.81
N LEU A 46 -3.25 -10.25 -6.62
CA LEU A 46 -2.29 -10.31 -5.53
C LEU A 46 -2.08 -11.77 -5.14
N ASN A 47 -0.83 -12.22 -5.19
CA ASN A 47 -0.44 -13.54 -4.72
C ASN A 47 0.11 -13.45 -3.29
N THR A 48 0.98 -12.49 -2.98
CA THR A 48 1.42 -12.21 -1.61
C THR A 48 1.63 -10.72 -1.39
N VAL A 49 1.50 -10.29 -0.13
CA VAL A 49 1.94 -8.97 0.33
C VAL A 49 2.72 -9.13 1.63
N VAL A 50 3.95 -8.61 1.67
CA VAL A 50 4.84 -8.74 2.82
C VAL A 50 5.36 -7.37 3.22
N GLU A 51 5.13 -6.96 4.47
CA GLU A 51 5.73 -5.74 4.98
C GLU A 51 7.25 -5.85 5.02
N THR A 52 7.90 -4.93 4.31
CA THR A 52 9.34 -4.87 4.16
C THR A 52 9.81 -3.50 4.62
N SER A 53 10.62 -3.50 5.68
CA SER A 53 11.13 -2.29 6.32
C SER A 53 12.47 -1.83 5.74
N ASN A 54 12.77 -0.56 5.97
CA ASN A 54 14.03 0.09 5.63
C ASN A 54 14.40 -0.01 4.14
N LEU A 55 13.40 0.21 3.28
CA LEU A 55 13.58 0.29 1.84
C LEU A 55 14.29 1.61 1.49
N GLU A 56 15.55 1.52 1.08
CA GLU A 56 16.42 2.67 0.79
C GLU A 56 16.99 2.60 -0.63
N LYS A 57 16.89 3.72 -1.36
CA LYS A 57 17.50 3.83 -2.68
C LYS A 57 19.03 3.97 -2.53
N ASN A 58 19.77 3.18 -3.29
CA ASN A 58 21.22 3.23 -3.36
C ASN A 58 21.70 3.15 -4.82
N ASN A 59 23.02 3.16 -5.03
CA ASN A 59 23.61 3.13 -6.38
C ASN A 59 23.31 1.85 -7.18
N ASN A 60 22.93 0.77 -6.50
CA ASN A 60 22.74 -0.56 -7.08
C ASN A 60 21.26 -0.96 -7.15
N GLY A 61 20.31 -0.10 -6.73
CA GLY A 61 18.89 -0.40 -6.67
C GLY A 61 18.25 0.10 -5.38
N VAL A 62 17.42 -0.74 -4.76
CA VAL A 62 16.78 -0.50 -3.47
C VAL A 62 17.18 -1.61 -2.51
N SER A 63 17.81 -1.27 -1.40
CA SER A 63 18.12 -2.20 -0.31
C SER A 63 16.96 -2.27 0.68
N SER A 64 16.89 -3.34 1.46
CA SER A 64 15.91 -3.58 2.51
C SER A 64 16.56 -4.26 3.71
N ASP A 65 15.90 -4.25 4.87
CA ASP A 65 16.42 -4.88 6.09
C ASP A 65 16.57 -6.40 6.00
N ASN A 66 15.78 -7.06 5.14
CA ASN A 66 15.87 -8.50 4.93
C ASN A 66 17.07 -8.90 4.03
N GLY A 67 17.83 -7.92 3.52
CA GLY A 67 18.99 -8.13 2.64
C GLY A 67 18.65 -8.33 1.16
N GLU A 68 17.39 -8.21 0.77
CA GLU A 68 16.98 -8.28 -0.63
C GLU A 68 17.41 -7.01 -1.39
N LEU A 69 18.03 -7.22 -2.54
CA LEU A 69 18.33 -6.15 -3.50
C LEU A 69 17.21 -6.11 -4.54
N LEU A 70 16.45 -5.03 -4.49
CA LEU A 70 15.32 -4.75 -5.36
C LEU A 70 15.73 -3.75 -6.46
N LYS A 71 15.04 -3.77 -7.59
CA LYS A 71 15.32 -2.93 -8.76
C LYS A 71 14.56 -1.60 -8.73
N GLY A 72 13.47 -1.54 -7.97
CA GLY A 72 12.57 -0.40 -7.86
C GLY A 72 11.29 -0.51 -8.71
N ASP A 73 11.21 -1.47 -9.63
CA ASP A 73 10.00 -1.72 -10.43
C ASP A 73 9.00 -2.65 -9.73
N GLU A 74 9.36 -3.17 -8.56
CA GLU A 74 8.51 -4.06 -7.80
C GLU A 74 7.20 -3.37 -7.39
N PRO A 75 6.06 -4.08 -7.48
CA PRO A 75 4.79 -3.56 -7.03
C PRO A 75 4.75 -3.52 -5.51
N VAL A 76 4.27 -2.39 -4.97
CA VAL A 76 4.10 -2.20 -3.54
C VAL A 76 2.70 -1.71 -3.22
N SER A 77 2.21 -2.13 -2.05
CA SER A 77 1.02 -1.58 -1.42
C SER A 77 1.36 -0.29 -0.69
N MET A 78 0.59 0.76 -1.00
CA MET A 78 0.54 2.01 -0.23
C MET A 78 -0.72 2.07 0.65
N ASN A 79 -1.24 0.90 1.02
CA ASN A 79 -2.44 0.72 1.83
C ASN A 79 -3.71 1.31 1.19
N MET A 80 -3.83 1.20 -0.14
CA MET A 80 -4.98 1.65 -0.90
C MET A 80 -5.79 0.45 -1.39
N TRP A 81 -6.76 0.06 -0.58
CA TRP A 81 -7.56 -1.15 -0.76
C TRP A 81 -9.02 -0.83 -1.04
N GLY A 82 -9.69 -1.74 -1.73
CA GLY A 82 -11.14 -1.79 -1.86
C GLY A 82 -11.62 -3.17 -1.43
N PHE A 83 -12.64 -3.20 -0.58
CA PHE A 83 -13.19 -4.42 0.00
C PHE A 83 -14.72 -4.43 -0.05
N THR A 84 -15.30 -5.63 -0.04
CA THR A 84 -16.72 -5.83 0.24
C THR A 84 -16.93 -6.01 1.76
N PRO A 85 -18.18 -5.85 2.28
CA PRO A 85 -18.44 -5.90 3.71
C PRO A 85 -18.04 -7.21 4.43
N ILE A 86 -17.93 -8.33 3.72
CA ILE A 86 -17.50 -9.63 4.28
C ILE A 86 -16.13 -9.55 4.95
N LEU A 87 -15.29 -8.56 4.58
CA LEU A 87 -14.02 -8.33 5.23
C LEU A 87 -14.16 -8.19 6.75
N PHE A 88 -15.22 -7.54 7.23
CA PHE A 88 -15.38 -7.33 8.67
C PHE A 88 -15.57 -8.63 9.44
N ASP A 89 -16.23 -9.62 8.84
CA ASP A 89 -16.42 -10.95 9.46
C ASP A 89 -15.06 -11.65 9.61
N TYR A 90 -14.23 -11.63 8.56
CA TYR A 90 -12.87 -12.18 8.61
C TYR A 90 -11.99 -11.43 9.62
N LEU A 91 -12.07 -10.10 9.63
CA LEU A 91 -11.29 -9.27 10.55
C LEU A 91 -11.67 -9.55 12.00
N GLU A 92 -12.96 -9.71 12.31
CA GLU A 92 -13.43 -10.01 13.66
C GLU A 92 -12.92 -11.37 14.14
N GLU A 93 -13.10 -12.42 13.34
CA GLU A 93 -12.65 -13.77 13.69
C GLU A 93 -11.13 -13.81 13.97
N LYS A 94 -10.34 -13.28 13.02
CA LYS A 94 -8.87 -13.27 13.14
C LYS A 94 -8.39 -12.34 14.25
N PHE A 95 -9.09 -11.24 14.53
CA PHE A 95 -8.73 -10.33 15.61
C PHE A 95 -8.93 -10.97 16.98
N ILE A 96 -10.01 -11.73 17.16
CA ILE A 96 -10.24 -12.50 18.40
C ILE A 96 -9.10 -13.50 18.65
N ASN A 97 -8.60 -14.16 17.61
CA ASN A 97 -7.47 -15.09 17.73
C ASN A 97 -6.16 -14.36 18.04
N PHE A 98 -5.88 -13.26 17.33
CA PHE A 98 -4.74 -12.39 17.61
C PHE A 98 -4.70 -11.93 19.07
N LEU A 99 -5.83 -11.49 19.64
CA LEU A 99 -5.88 -11.06 21.03
C LEU A 99 -5.60 -12.19 22.04
N LYS A 100 -5.93 -13.44 21.71
CA LYS A 100 -5.64 -14.59 22.57
C LYS A 100 -4.16 -14.98 22.52
N GLU A 101 -3.54 -14.87 21.35
CA GLU A 101 -2.18 -15.32 21.11
C GLU A 101 -1.14 -14.24 21.46
N GLU A 102 -1.41 -13.00 21.08
CA GLU A 102 -0.46 -11.89 21.15
C GLU A 102 -0.99 -10.67 21.92
N GLY A 103 -2.25 -10.66 22.38
CA GLY A 103 -2.87 -9.48 22.98
C GLY A 103 -2.21 -8.93 24.26
N SER A 104 -1.30 -9.69 24.88
CA SER A 104 -0.48 -9.21 26.01
C SER A 104 0.86 -8.61 25.60
N GLU A 105 1.27 -8.77 24.34
CA GLU A 105 2.54 -8.26 23.83
C GLU A 105 2.44 -6.76 23.53
N LEU A 106 3.28 -5.95 24.18
CA LEU A 106 3.20 -4.49 24.10
C LEU A 106 3.39 -3.90 22.69
N LYS A 107 3.96 -4.68 21.77
CA LYS A 107 4.32 -4.26 20.42
C LYS A 107 3.69 -5.12 19.33
N SER A 108 2.76 -6.03 19.67
CA SER A 108 2.04 -6.79 18.65
C SER A 108 1.13 -5.87 17.83
N GLU A 109 1.07 -6.07 16.53
CA GLU A 109 0.25 -5.28 15.61
C GLU A 109 -0.67 -6.18 14.78
N TYR A 110 -1.93 -5.76 14.62
CA TYR A 110 -2.90 -6.46 13.79
C TYR A 110 -3.04 -5.75 12.44
N LEU A 111 -2.31 -6.25 11.45
CA LEU A 111 -2.12 -5.58 10.16
C LEU A 111 -3.07 -6.11 9.10
N ILE A 112 -3.72 -5.19 8.37
CA ILE A 112 -4.58 -5.52 7.22
C ILE A 112 -3.82 -6.37 6.17
N PRO A 113 -2.59 -6.01 5.74
CA PRO A 113 -1.83 -6.83 4.78
C PRO A 113 -1.66 -8.29 5.21
N SER A 114 -1.39 -8.54 6.49
CA SER A 114 -1.22 -9.89 7.03
C SER A 114 -2.52 -10.69 6.94
N VAL A 115 -3.64 -10.10 7.36
CA VAL A 115 -4.96 -10.75 7.29
C VAL A 115 -5.34 -11.08 5.85
N ILE A 116 -5.16 -10.12 4.93
CA ILE A 116 -5.47 -10.33 3.51
C ILE A 116 -4.56 -11.39 2.90
N ASN A 117 -3.27 -11.38 3.24
CA ASN A 117 -2.33 -12.40 2.76
C ASN A 117 -2.77 -13.80 3.21
N ASP A 118 -3.19 -13.97 4.47
CA ASP A 118 -3.71 -15.25 4.95
C ASP A 118 -4.94 -15.72 4.16
N LEU A 119 -5.90 -14.82 3.90
CA LEU A 119 -7.12 -15.15 3.15
C LEU A 119 -6.79 -15.58 1.72
N ILE A 120 -5.81 -14.94 1.08
CA ILE A 120 -5.31 -15.33 -0.25
C ILE A 120 -4.66 -16.71 -0.17
N GLN A 121 -3.79 -16.96 0.82
CA GLN A 121 -3.09 -18.24 0.95
C GLN A 121 -4.04 -19.40 1.29
N ALA A 122 -5.12 -19.13 2.03
CA ALA A 122 -6.17 -20.09 2.32
C ALA A 122 -7.10 -20.35 1.11
N GLY A 123 -7.10 -19.47 0.12
CA GLY A 123 -7.99 -19.52 -1.03
C GLY A 123 -9.41 -19.01 -0.74
N ASP A 124 -9.61 -18.34 0.40
CA ASP A 124 -10.91 -17.81 0.83
C ASP A 124 -11.29 -16.55 0.03
N GLU A 125 -10.29 -15.73 -0.32
CA GLU A 125 -10.50 -14.50 -1.08
C GLU A 125 -9.46 -14.32 -2.19
N SER A 126 -9.83 -13.53 -3.19
CA SER A 126 -8.91 -13.09 -4.23
C SER A 126 -8.91 -11.58 -4.37
N VAL A 127 -7.73 -10.98 -4.51
CA VAL A 127 -7.57 -9.53 -4.63
C VAL A 127 -7.10 -9.19 -6.04
N HIS A 128 -7.90 -8.41 -6.76
CA HIS A 128 -7.54 -7.90 -8.08
C HIS A 128 -6.61 -6.69 -7.97
N ILE A 129 -5.59 -6.65 -8.82
CA ILE A 129 -4.64 -5.54 -8.85
C ILE A 129 -5.11 -4.47 -9.82
N LEU A 130 -5.14 -3.23 -9.31
CA LEU A 130 -5.34 -2.03 -10.10
C LEU A 130 -4.01 -1.27 -10.13
N ASN A 131 -3.34 -1.19 -11.27
CA ASN A 131 -2.02 -0.56 -11.34
C ASN A 131 -2.13 0.97 -11.43
N SER A 132 -1.46 1.70 -10.54
CA SER A 132 -1.28 3.15 -10.67
C SER A 132 0.13 3.48 -11.16
N SER A 133 0.21 4.41 -12.11
CA SER A 133 1.48 5.02 -12.55
C SER A 133 1.78 6.32 -11.81
N GLU A 134 0.95 6.74 -10.84
CA GLU A 134 1.19 7.97 -10.09
C GLU A 134 2.39 7.83 -9.15
N SER A 135 3.04 8.96 -8.88
CA SER A 135 4.04 9.06 -7.81
C SER A 135 3.33 9.25 -6.48
N TRP A 136 3.68 8.41 -5.49
CA TRP A 136 3.19 8.57 -4.14
C TRP A 136 4.16 9.46 -3.37
N PHE A 137 3.65 10.54 -2.78
CA PHE A 137 4.44 11.42 -1.93
C PHE A 137 3.70 11.68 -0.62
N GLY A 138 4.43 11.60 0.47
CA GLY A 138 3.95 11.79 1.83
C GLY A 138 5.09 12.23 2.72
N VAL A 139 4.76 12.71 3.92
CA VAL A 139 5.76 13.11 4.90
C VAL A 139 6.08 11.89 5.76
N THR A 140 7.18 11.19 5.44
CA THR A 140 7.69 10.08 6.28
C THR A 140 8.65 10.63 7.32
N TYR A 141 9.56 11.49 6.87
CA TYR A 141 10.48 12.27 7.66
C TYR A 141 10.05 13.73 7.69
N LYS A 142 10.42 14.47 8.74
CA LYS A 142 10.10 15.90 8.85
C LYS A 142 10.65 16.68 7.65
N GLU A 143 11.78 16.22 7.13
CA GLU A 143 12.54 16.74 6.00
C GLU A 143 11.82 16.56 4.66
N ASP A 144 10.86 15.63 4.54
CA ASP A 144 10.03 15.45 3.33
C ASP A 144 9.07 16.64 3.10
N LYS A 145 8.77 17.43 4.14
CA LYS A 145 7.73 18.47 4.08
C LYS A 145 7.91 19.49 2.95
N PRO A 146 9.10 20.09 2.72
CA PRO A 146 9.28 21.04 1.62
C PRO A 146 9.05 20.41 0.25
N TYR A 147 9.45 19.14 0.08
CA TYR A 147 9.21 18.38 -1.15
C TYR A 147 7.71 18.16 -1.38
N VAL A 148 6.98 17.66 -0.37
CA VAL A 148 5.53 17.44 -0.46
C VAL A 148 4.77 18.72 -0.77
N VAL A 149 5.11 19.83 -0.12
CA VAL A 149 4.50 21.15 -0.40
C VAL A 149 4.78 21.58 -1.84
N GLY A 150 6.00 21.35 -2.33
CA GLY A 150 6.39 21.63 -3.71
C GLY A 150 5.60 20.82 -4.73
N GLU A 151 5.42 19.51 -4.51
CA GLU A 151 4.62 18.66 -5.40
C GLU A 151 3.15 19.08 -5.46
N ILE A 152 2.54 19.41 -4.31
CA ILE A 152 1.17 19.96 -4.27
C ILE A 152 1.09 21.27 -5.05
N GLN A 153 2.06 22.17 -4.87
CA GLN A 153 2.08 23.46 -5.57
C GLN A 153 2.19 23.27 -7.09
N LYS A 154 3.03 22.34 -7.56
CA LYS A 154 3.13 21.98 -8.98
C LYS A 154 1.80 21.49 -9.55
N LEU A 155 1.06 20.68 -8.79
CA LEU A 155 -0.24 20.17 -9.23
C LEU A 155 -1.28 21.30 -9.35
N ILE A 156 -1.24 22.29 -8.44
CA ILE A 156 -2.09 23.49 -8.52
C ILE A 156 -1.72 24.34 -9.74
N GLU A 157 -0.42 24.59 -9.97
CA GLU A 157 0.06 25.39 -11.10
C GLU A 157 -0.25 24.75 -12.46
N LYS A 158 -0.23 23.42 -12.53
CA LYS A 158 -0.66 22.65 -13.71
C LYS A 158 -2.18 22.61 -13.89
N GLY A 159 -2.95 23.18 -12.96
CA GLY A 159 -4.42 23.18 -13.00
C GLY A 159 -5.07 21.83 -12.72
N VAL A 160 -4.33 20.86 -12.18
CA VAL A 160 -4.87 19.54 -11.80
C VAL A 160 -5.83 19.69 -10.62
N TYR A 161 -5.50 20.58 -9.68
CA TYR A 161 -6.33 20.89 -8.51
C TYR A 161 -6.52 22.39 -8.33
N PRO A 162 -7.67 22.84 -7.78
CA PRO A 162 -7.85 24.23 -7.38
C PRO A 162 -6.98 24.56 -6.16
N LYS A 163 -6.67 25.86 -5.98
CA LYS A 163 -5.92 26.35 -4.81
C LYS A 163 -6.63 26.08 -3.47
N LYS A 164 -7.96 26.04 -3.47
CA LYS A 164 -8.79 25.64 -2.33
C LYS A 164 -9.68 24.48 -2.78
N LEU A 165 -9.49 23.32 -2.17
CA LEU A 165 -10.30 22.14 -2.46
C LEU A 165 -11.70 22.25 -1.83
N PHE A 166 -11.76 22.81 -0.63
CA PHE A 166 -12.98 22.99 0.14
C PHE A 166 -13.09 24.46 0.58
N GLY A 167 -14.34 24.93 0.74
CA GLY A 167 -14.68 26.32 1.08
C GLY A 167 -14.27 26.72 2.48
#